data_AF-A0A813KEW6-F1
#
_entry.id   AF-A0A813KEW6-F1
#
_cell.length_a   1.000
_cell.length_b   1.000
_cell.length_c   1.000
_cell.angle_alpha   90.00
_cell.angle_beta   90.00
_cell.angle_gamma   90.00
#
_symmetry.space_group_name_H-M   'P 1'
#
loop_
_entity.id
_entity.type
_entity.pdbx_description
1 polymer ?
#
loop_
_entity_poly.entity_id
_entity_poly.type
_entity_poly.pdbx_seq_one_letter_code
_entity_poly.pdbx_strand_id
1 'polypeptide(L)'
;MPCGGWCPAGRKANDGPLDARYPLQETPSAGYAERNEWNVRDSDGTVLLVWEQLMPGGGTALTEKFAKQLGRPCLVLDVAVVEDRAQAAVTLAEWCKAQSVRVLNVAGPSEDPKSPVYAPSLQVLLAALSGTA
;
A
#
# COMPACT_ATOMS: atom_id res chain seq x y z
N MET A 1 -11.03 7.17 9.96
CA MET A 1 -10.17 7.98 9.06
C MET A 1 -10.81 8.05 7.69
N PRO A 2 -10.67 9.16 6.94
CA PRO A 2 -11.03 9.18 5.54
C PRO A 2 -10.15 8.20 4.76
N CYS A 3 -10.70 7.56 3.73
CA CYS A 3 -9.97 6.69 2.81
C CYS A 3 -10.42 6.94 1.38
N GLY A 4 -9.60 6.53 0.42
CA GLY A 4 -9.87 6.63 -1.00
C GLY A 4 -8.68 6.15 -1.82
N GLY A 5 -8.67 6.49 -3.10
CA GLY A 5 -7.57 6.16 -4.01
C GLY A 5 -8.06 5.92 -5.43
N TRP A 6 -7.11 5.56 -6.28
CA TRP A 6 -7.32 5.27 -7.68
C TRP A 6 -7.41 3.77 -7.93
N CYS A 7 -8.40 3.35 -8.73
CA CYS A 7 -8.56 1.97 -9.20
C CYS A 7 -8.61 1.95 -10.74
N PRO A 8 -8.36 0.80 -11.40
CA PRO A 8 -8.44 0.74 -12.85
C PRO A 8 -9.86 1.00 -13.35
N ALA A 9 -9.99 1.46 -14.60
CA ALA A 9 -11.28 1.54 -15.29
C ALA A 9 -12.05 0.20 -15.22
N GLY A 10 -13.36 0.28 -15.03
CA GLY A 10 -14.24 -0.86 -14.74
C GLY A 10 -14.05 -1.44 -13.33
N ARG A 11 -13.34 -0.74 -12.44
CA ARG A 11 -13.01 -1.16 -11.07
C ARG A 11 -12.34 -2.55 -11.02
N LYS A 12 -11.54 -2.87 -12.04
CA LYS A 12 -10.99 -4.22 -12.25
C LYS A 12 -10.15 -4.72 -11.07
N ALA A 13 -10.47 -5.91 -10.57
CA ALA A 13 -9.66 -6.71 -9.65
C ALA A 13 -9.66 -8.20 -10.07
N ASN A 14 -8.91 -9.04 -9.35
CA ASN A 14 -8.65 -10.43 -9.75
C ASN A 14 -9.88 -11.36 -9.61
N ASP A 15 -10.75 -11.07 -8.66
CA ASP A 15 -11.94 -11.85 -8.28
C ASP A 15 -13.25 -11.20 -8.75
N GLY A 16 -13.15 -10.15 -9.55
CA GLY A 16 -14.28 -9.38 -10.08
C GLY A 16 -14.06 -7.87 -9.92
N PRO A 17 -15.05 -7.05 -10.28
CA PRO A 17 -15.00 -5.61 -10.03
C PRO A 17 -15.02 -5.30 -8.53
N LEU A 18 -14.25 -4.30 -8.09
CA LEU A 18 -14.27 -3.82 -6.71
C LEU A 18 -15.66 -3.30 -6.34
N ASP A 19 -16.16 -3.72 -5.18
CA ASP A 19 -17.45 -3.29 -4.62
C ASP A 19 -17.56 -1.75 -4.55
N ALA A 20 -18.73 -1.21 -4.89
CA ALA A 20 -19.02 0.23 -4.87
C ALA A 20 -18.91 0.87 -3.47
N ARG A 21 -18.93 0.05 -2.40
CA ARG A 21 -18.71 0.52 -1.02
C ARG A 21 -17.34 1.16 -0.81
N TYR A 22 -16.33 0.81 -1.63
CA TYR A 22 -15.00 1.40 -1.52
C TYR A 22 -14.95 2.74 -2.25
N PRO A 23 -14.59 3.85 -1.57
CA PRO A 23 -14.61 5.21 -2.11
C PRO A 23 -13.42 5.48 -3.06
N LEU A 24 -13.36 4.71 -4.15
CA LEU A 24 -12.29 4.74 -5.14
C LEU A 24 -12.75 5.44 -6.41
N GLN A 25 -11.84 6.20 -7.01
CA GLN A 25 -12.02 6.85 -8.32
C GLN A 25 -11.36 5.99 -9.40
N GLU A 26 -12.01 5.87 -10.56
CA GLU A 26 -11.45 5.13 -11.68
C GLU A 26 -10.41 5.98 -12.42
N THR A 27 -9.28 5.37 -12.78
CA THR A 27 -8.36 5.92 -13.77
C THR A 27 -8.92 5.72 -15.19
N PRO A 28 -8.50 6.51 -16.19
CA PRO A 28 -8.93 6.31 -17.57
C PRO A 28 -8.58 4.93 -18.15
N SER A 29 -7.47 4.33 -17.71
CA SER A 29 -7.01 3.01 -18.14
C SER A 29 -7.50 1.89 -17.23
N ALA A 30 -7.81 0.73 -17.81
CA ALA A 30 -8.03 -0.53 -17.09
C ALA A 30 -6.70 -1.21 -16.66
N GLY A 31 -5.55 -0.62 -16.98
CA GLY A 31 -4.24 -1.14 -16.63
C GLY A 31 -3.82 -0.79 -15.19
N TYR A 32 -3.19 -1.74 -14.49
CA TYR A 32 -2.73 -1.54 -13.11
C TYR A 32 -1.59 -0.53 -12.95
N ALA A 33 -0.81 -0.27 -14.01
CA ALA A 33 0.30 0.67 -13.94
C ALA A 33 -0.17 2.10 -13.64
N GLU A 34 -1.22 2.58 -14.32
CA GLU A 34 -1.70 3.96 -14.17
C GLU A 34 -2.23 4.23 -12.77
N ARG A 35 -3.08 3.32 -12.22
CA ARG A 35 -3.55 3.47 -10.84
C ARG A 35 -2.41 3.37 -9.82
N ASN A 36 -1.36 2.59 -10.08
CA ASN A 36 -0.21 2.52 -9.17
C ASN A 36 0.53 3.86 -9.15
N GLU A 37 0.81 4.42 -10.32
CA GLU A 37 1.47 5.72 -10.46
C GLU A 37 0.64 6.83 -9.81
N TRP A 38 -0.67 6.88 -10.05
CA TRP A 38 -1.54 7.94 -9.53
C TRP A 38 -1.70 7.86 -8.00
N ASN A 39 -1.80 6.65 -7.44
CA ASN A 39 -1.81 6.47 -5.98
C ASN A 39 -0.49 6.93 -5.34
N VAL A 40 0.65 6.71 -6.00
CA VAL A 40 1.94 7.26 -5.54
C VAL A 40 1.97 8.79 -5.68
N ARG A 41 1.57 9.32 -6.84
CA ARG A 41 1.58 10.75 -7.17
C ARG A 41 0.76 11.56 -6.17
N ASP A 42 -0.43 11.07 -5.83
CA ASP A 42 -1.45 11.79 -5.05
C ASP A 42 -1.39 11.44 -3.54
N SER A 43 -0.29 10.86 -3.08
CA SER A 43 0.01 10.62 -1.68
C SER A 43 1.27 11.37 -1.23
N ASP A 44 1.41 11.59 0.07
CA ASP A 44 2.61 12.19 0.66
C ASP A 44 3.74 11.17 0.83
N GLY A 45 3.39 9.88 0.94
CA GLY A 45 4.33 8.77 1.03
C GLY A 45 3.65 7.43 0.78
N THR A 46 4.45 6.43 0.41
CA THR A 46 3.98 5.05 0.17
C THR A 46 4.61 4.07 1.15
N VAL A 47 3.81 3.21 1.76
CA VAL A 47 4.31 1.99 2.43
C VAL A 47 4.01 0.77 1.56
N LEU A 48 5.04 -0.05 1.35
CA LEU A 48 4.97 -1.34 0.68
C LEU A 48 5.00 -2.44 1.75
N LEU A 49 3.86 -3.09 1.97
CA LEU A 49 3.74 -4.26 2.84
C LEU A 49 3.96 -5.51 1.97
N VAL A 50 5.15 -6.11 2.10
CA VAL A 50 5.60 -7.24 1.26
C VAL A 50 5.58 -8.54 2.04
N TRP A 51 5.69 -9.66 1.33
CA TRP A 51 5.81 -10.99 1.91
C TRP A 51 7.17 -11.58 1.51
N GLU A 52 8.09 -11.70 2.47
CA GLU A 52 9.49 -12.15 2.35
C GLU A 52 10.39 -11.21 1.52
N GLN A 53 9.95 -10.82 0.32
CA GLN A 53 10.71 -9.94 -0.56
C GLN A 53 9.81 -9.20 -1.55
N LEU A 54 10.34 -8.09 -2.07
CA LEU A 54 9.73 -7.37 -3.18
C LEU A 54 9.95 -8.14 -4.48
N MET A 55 8.88 -8.72 -5.04
CA MET A 55 8.98 -9.55 -6.26
C MET A 55 9.34 -8.70 -7.49
N PRO A 56 10.48 -8.97 -8.17
CA PRO A 56 10.87 -8.25 -9.38
C PRO A 56 9.81 -8.37 -10.48
N GLY A 57 9.47 -7.25 -11.12
CA GLY A 57 8.45 -7.19 -12.18
C GLY A 57 7.00 -7.27 -11.69
N GLY A 58 6.76 -7.45 -10.39
CA GLY A 58 5.43 -7.41 -9.80
C GLY A 58 4.87 -5.99 -9.66
N GLY A 59 3.56 -5.89 -9.43
CA GLY A 59 2.87 -4.60 -9.23
C GLY A 59 3.46 -3.76 -8.08
N THR A 60 3.88 -4.40 -6.99
CA THR A 60 4.52 -3.74 -5.84
C THR A 60 5.88 -3.15 -6.20
N ALA A 61 6.71 -3.86 -6.97
CA ALA A 61 8.00 -3.35 -7.45
C ALA A 61 7.82 -2.18 -8.42
N LEU A 62 6.77 -2.21 -9.23
CA LEU A 62 6.40 -1.09 -10.08
C LEU A 62 6.00 0.16 -9.24
N THR A 63 5.28 -0.03 -8.14
CA THR A 63 4.95 1.05 -7.20
C THR A 63 6.20 1.68 -6.58
N GLU A 64 7.18 0.87 -6.15
CA GLU A 64 8.48 1.37 -5.66
C GLU A 64 9.20 2.20 -6.72
N LYS A 65 9.21 1.72 -7.96
CA LYS A 65 9.82 2.43 -9.09
C LYS A 65 9.15 3.79 -9.31
N PHE A 66 7.82 3.86 -9.28
CA PHE A 66 7.11 5.13 -9.39
C PHE A 66 7.42 6.08 -8.23
N ALA A 67 7.48 5.57 -6.99
CA ALA A 67 7.82 6.40 -5.83
C ALA A 67 9.22 7.03 -5.99
N LYS A 68 10.20 6.24 -6.42
CA LYS A 68 11.55 6.73 -6.74
C LYS A 68 11.55 7.75 -7.87
N GLN A 69 10.82 7.51 -8.96
CA GLN A 69 10.77 8.42 -10.11
C GLN A 69 10.09 9.75 -9.79
N LEU A 70 9.07 9.73 -8.94
CA LEU A 70 8.31 10.92 -8.54
C LEU A 70 8.90 11.64 -7.33
N GLY A 71 10.02 11.15 -6.77
CA GLY A 71 10.64 11.71 -5.58
C GLY A 71 9.75 11.61 -4.32
N ARG A 72 8.89 10.58 -4.25
CA ARG A 72 8.01 10.34 -3.11
C ARG A 72 8.67 9.40 -2.09
N PRO A 73 8.61 9.71 -0.77
CA PRO A 73 9.08 8.81 0.26
C PRO A 73 8.42 7.43 0.14
N CYS A 74 9.23 6.37 0.26
CA CYS A 74 8.77 4.99 0.20
C CYS A 74 9.38 4.18 1.35
N LEU A 75 8.54 3.49 2.12
CA LEU A 75 8.94 2.55 3.16
C LEU A 75 8.59 1.13 2.71
N VAL A 76 9.50 0.17 2.90
CA VAL A 76 9.23 -1.25 2.65
C VAL A 76 9.25 -1.97 3.99
N LEU A 77 8.17 -2.70 4.29
CA LEU A 77 8.04 -3.54 5.47
C LEU A 77 7.67 -4.95 5.04
N ASP A 78 8.48 -5.93 5.43
CA ASP A 78 8.15 -7.34 5.24
C ASP A 78 7.27 -7.84 6.38
N VAL A 79 6.02 -8.17 6.09
CA VAL A 79 5.05 -8.64 7.09
C VAL A 79 5.09 -10.16 7.28
N ALA A 80 5.91 -10.90 6.52
CA ALA A 80 6.13 -12.33 6.73
C ALA A 80 7.02 -12.59 7.96
N VAL A 81 8.10 -11.82 8.10
CA VAL A 81 9.16 -12.07 9.10
C VAL A 81 9.11 -11.16 10.32
N VAL A 82 8.21 -10.18 10.35
CA VAL A 82 8.03 -9.33 11.53
C VAL A 82 7.45 -10.19 12.67
N GLU A 83 8.31 -10.59 13.61
CA GLU A 83 7.86 -11.35 14.79
C GLU A 83 6.98 -10.48 15.70
N ASP A 84 7.30 -9.18 15.78
CA ASP A 84 6.58 -8.19 16.56
C ASP A 84 5.87 -7.15 15.68
N ARG A 85 4.55 -7.36 15.49
CA ARG A 85 3.68 -6.44 14.74
C ARG A 85 3.63 -5.04 15.34
N ALA A 86 3.78 -4.91 16.66
CA ALA A 86 3.79 -3.62 17.34
C ALA A 86 5.05 -2.83 16.96
N GLN A 87 6.21 -3.50 16.86
CA GLN A 87 7.44 -2.85 16.42
C GLN A 87 7.34 -2.35 14.97
N ALA A 88 6.77 -3.13 14.05
CA ALA A 88 6.56 -2.67 12.67
C ALA A 88 5.58 -1.48 12.59
N ALA A 89 4.57 -1.47 13.46
CA ALA A 89 3.65 -0.34 13.59
C ALA A 89 4.34 0.94 14.08
N VAL A 90 5.23 0.83 15.09
CA VAL A 90 6.05 1.95 15.56
C VAL A 90 6.93 2.47 14.42
N THR A 91 7.63 1.58 13.72
CA THR A 91 8.46 1.95 12.56
C THR A 91 7.65 2.71 11.50
N LEU A 92 6.45 2.23 11.16
CA LEU A 92 5.56 2.92 10.22
C LEU A 92 5.15 4.31 10.72
N ALA A 93 4.74 4.43 11.99
CA ALA A 93 4.29 5.69 12.58
C ALA A 93 5.43 6.73 12.65
N GLU A 94 6.62 6.31 13.10
CA GLU A 94 7.80 7.17 13.16
C GLU A 94 8.25 7.62 11.77
N TRP A 95 8.22 6.71 10.79
CA TRP A 95 8.52 7.05 9.41
C TRP A 95 7.53 8.05 8.83
N CYS A 96 6.23 7.85 9.04
CA CYS A 96 5.19 8.79 8.61
C CYS A 96 5.43 10.18 9.22
N LYS A 97 5.76 10.25 10.51
CA LYS A 97 6.08 11.50 11.20
C LYS A 97 7.33 12.17 10.62
N ALA A 98 8.42 11.42 10.43
CA ALA A 98 9.68 11.93 9.90
C ALA A 98 9.54 12.47 8.47
N GLN A 99 8.71 11.82 7.64
CA GLN A 99 8.46 12.22 6.25
C GLN A 99 7.26 13.17 6.09
N SER A 100 6.63 13.59 7.20
CA SER A 100 5.43 14.45 7.20
C SER A 100 4.26 13.90 6.35
N VAL A 101 4.07 12.58 6.38
CA VAL A 101 3.01 11.89 5.61
C VAL A 101 1.65 12.17 6.24
N ARG A 102 0.75 12.84 5.51
CA ARG A 102 -0.65 13.04 5.91
C ARG A 102 -1.60 12.17 5.08
N VAL A 103 -1.26 11.92 3.82
CA VAL A 103 -1.91 10.95 2.94
C VAL A 103 -0.95 9.80 2.67
N LEU A 104 -1.24 8.64 3.26
CA LEU A 104 -0.44 7.42 3.09
C LEU A 104 -1.05 6.54 2.00
N ASN A 105 -0.27 6.26 0.95
CA ASN A 105 -0.56 5.17 0.04
C ASN A 105 -0.07 3.84 0.64
N VAL A 106 -0.90 2.81 0.63
CA VAL A 106 -0.57 1.47 1.12
C VAL A 106 -0.66 0.50 -0.05
N ALA A 107 0.44 -0.20 -0.34
CA ALA A 107 0.48 -1.18 -1.42
C ALA A 107 1.17 -2.47 -0.98
N GLY A 108 0.92 -3.55 -1.71
CA GLY A 108 1.45 -4.88 -1.45
C GLY A 108 1.08 -5.85 -2.57
N PRO A 109 1.61 -7.08 -2.53
CA PRO A 109 1.19 -8.14 -3.45
C PRO A 109 -0.31 -8.46 -3.25
N SER A 110 -0.91 -9.14 -4.23
CA SER A 110 -2.24 -9.73 -4.03
C SER A 110 -2.15 -10.88 -3.03
N GLU A 111 -3.20 -11.07 -2.23
CA GLU A 111 -3.34 -12.23 -1.35
C GLU A 111 -3.33 -13.52 -2.19
N ASP A 112 -2.51 -14.48 -1.77
CA ASP A 112 -2.41 -15.83 -2.35
C ASP A 112 -1.94 -16.80 -1.25
N PRO A 113 -2.21 -18.13 -1.32
CA PRO A 113 -1.72 -19.08 -0.33
C PRO A 113 -0.19 -19.05 -0.10
N LYS A 114 0.60 -18.60 -1.08
CA LYS A 114 2.06 -18.41 -0.94
C LYS A 114 2.46 -17.04 -0.39
N SER A 115 1.52 -16.09 -0.30
CA SER A 115 1.72 -14.73 0.17
C SER A 115 0.49 -14.27 0.97
N PRO A 116 0.24 -14.83 2.17
CA PRO A 116 -0.91 -14.49 3.02
C PRO A 116 -0.71 -13.13 3.72
N VAL A 117 -0.65 -12.07 2.92
CA VAL A 117 -0.20 -10.72 3.31
C VAL A 117 -1.27 -9.91 4.04
N TYR A 118 -2.55 -10.21 3.85
CA TYR A 118 -3.69 -9.41 4.29
C TYR A 118 -3.76 -9.29 5.81
N ALA A 119 -3.83 -10.41 6.54
CA ALA A 119 -4.01 -10.37 7.99
C ALA A 119 -2.82 -9.73 8.72
N PRO A 120 -1.55 -10.06 8.39
CA PRO A 120 -0.39 -9.37 8.94
C PRO A 120 -0.36 -7.88 8.63
N SER A 121 -0.70 -7.49 7.39
CA SER A 121 -0.79 -6.08 7.00
C SER A 121 -1.82 -5.33 7.82
N LEU A 122 -3.01 -5.90 7.98
CA LEU A 122 -4.09 -5.31 8.77
C LEU A 122 -3.67 -5.12 10.23
N GLN A 123 -2.97 -6.08 10.83
CA GLN A 123 -2.48 -5.97 12.21
C GLN A 123 -1.48 -4.81 12.38
N VAL A 124 -0.51 -4.69 11.46
CA VAL A 124 0.47 -3.58 11.49
C VAL A 124 -0.25 -2.23 11.36
N LEU A 125 -1.18 -2.11 10.40
CA LEU A 125 -1.92 -0.86 10.18
C LEU A 125 -2.80 -0.50 11.38
N LEU A 126 -3.55 -1.45 11.94
CA LEU A 126 -4.40 -1.19 13.11
C LEU A 126 -3.57 -0.76 14.33
N ALA A 127 -2.45 -1.43 14.58
CA ALA A 127 -1.54 -1.04 15.67
C ALA A 127 -0.96 0.36 15.45
N ALA A 128 -0.55 0.70 14.21
CA ALA A 128 0.01 2.01 13.89
C ALA A 128 -1.00 3.15 14.07
N LEU A 129 -2.27 2.90 13.75
CA LEU A 129 -3.35 3.87 13.89
C LEU A 129 -3.84 4.00 15.34
N SER A 130 -3.76 2.93 16.13
CA SER A 130 -4.23 2.93 17.53
C SER A 130 -3.27 3.66 18.48
N GLY A 131 -2.00 3.82 18.11
CA GLY A 131 -0.99 4.55 18.89
C GLY A 131 -0.98 6.07 18.69
N THR A 132 -1.97 6.63 17.99
CA THR A 132 -2.06 8.08 17.67
C THR A 132 -3.15 8.82 18.45
N ALA A 133 -3.45 8.36 19.67
CA ALA A 133 -4.33 9.05 20.62
C ALA A 133 -3.58 10.09 21.47
#